data_AF-A0A4Q3DGV5-F1
#
_entry.id   AF-A0A4Q3DGV5-F1
#
_cell.length_a   1.000
_cell.length_b   1.000
_cell.length_c   1.000
_cell.angle_alpha   90.00
_cell.angle_beta   90.00
_cell.angle_gamma   90.00
#
_symmetry.space_group_name_H-M   'P 1'
#
loop_
_entity.id
_entity.type
_entity.pdbx_description
1 polymer ?
#
loop_
_entity_poly.entity_id
_entity_poly.type
_entity_poly.pdbx_seq_one_letter_code
_entity_poly.pdbx_strand_id
1 'polypeptide(L)'
;VTDYVEKSVRAWFRSYPHVQEDALVYDSNGFIWNNAADHGKTVRIYGEACQPHFDNKLNWIDIYENYQAKKPFKFYNTSTISRVRPMLSQNYPGSDDHRVNEQLRATAFINELKDYEKKPGDQLPNLMVMALSSDHTVGTRPGFPTPAAMVADNDLALGRMIEALTKSRFWKNTVIFVTEDDSQAGWDHVSAYRTTGFVVSPYSVFKHKISTNYNQVSMVRSIEQILGIPPMNVMDATALPMFKCFTDRPSTQTYKALQNQVPINQMNPKLAALKGAALHYAKLSLRPEYDHIDGGNDDVLNRIIWFSAKGKRKYPANLAGQDTDDDD
;
A
#
# COMPACT_ATOMS: atom_id res chain seq x y z
N VAL A 1 -19.28 -0.66 0.34
CA VAL A 1 -18.98 0.19 -0.85
C VAL A 1 -20.25 0.97 -1.15
N THR A 2 -20.15 2.26 -1.42
CA THR A 2 -21.34 3.06 -1.77
C THR A 2 -21.78 2.73 -3.19
N ASP A 3 -23.07 2.88 -3.48
CA ASP A 3 -23.63 2.71 -4.83
C ASP A 3 -22.93 3.61 -5.86
N TYR A 4 -22.51 4.80 -5.42
CA TYR A 4 -21.71 5.73 -6.22
C TYR A 4 -20.37 5.12 -6.64
N VAL A 5 -19.61 4.57 -5.70
CA VAL A 5 -18.31 3.94 -6.01
C VAL A 5 -18.53 2.74 -6.91
N GLU A 6 -19.47 1.84 -6.58
CA GLU A 6 -19.74 0.62 -7.36
C GLU A 6 -20.07 0.93 -8.83
N LYS A 7 -20.85 1.97 -9.09
CA LYS A 7 -21.23 2.39 -10.45
C LYS A 7 -20.18 3.25 -11.16
N SER A 8 -19.20 3.78 -10.43
CA SER A 8 -18.19 4.72 -10.95
C SER A 8 -16.78 4.15 -10.97
N VAL A 9 -16.59 2.89 -10.56
CA VAL A 9 -15.30 2.20 -10.59
C VAL A 9 -14.68 2.35 -11.98
N ARG A 10 -13.42 2.82 -12.03
CA ARG A 10 -12.63 3.12 -13.25
C ARG A 10 -13.09 4.31 -14.09
N ALA A 11 -14.27 4.87 -13.83
CA ALA A 11 -14.70 6.08 -14.51
C ALA A 11 -14.27 7.35 -13.77
N TRP A 12 -14.27 7.30 -12.42
CA TRP A 12 -13.76 8.35 -11.52
C TRP A 12 -14.10 9.79 -11.92
N PHE A 13 -15.32 10.01 -12.44
CA PHE A 13 -15.72 11.26 -13.10
C PHE A 13 -15.57 12.53 -12.23
N ARG A 14 -15.44 12.38 -10.91
CA ARG A 14 -15.30 13.48 -9.96
C ARG A 14 -14.00 13.43 -9.17
N SER A 15 -13.63 12.26 -8.66
CA SER A 15 -12.45 12.10 -7.80
C SER A 15 -12.03 10.64 -7.69
N TYR A 16 -10.76 10.42 -7.38
CA TYR A 16 -10.24 9.11 -7.01
C TYR A 16 -10.47 8.81 -5.51
N PRO A 17 -11.03 7.63 -5.14
CA PRO A 17 -11.38 7.31 -3.75
C PRO A 17 -10.27 7.24 -2.70
N HIS A 18 -9.02 6.95 -3.08
CA HIS A 18 -7.96 6.53 -2.14
C HIS A 18 -7.62 7.54 -1.04
N VAL A 19 -7.36 8.79 -1.40
CA VAL A 19 -7.11 9.86 -0.42
C VAL A 19 -8.33 10.31 0.31
N GLN A 20 -9.49 9.84 -0.15
CA GLN A 20 -10.70 10.02 0.59
C GLN A 20 -10.95 11.57 0.64
N GLU A 21 -11.30 12.17 -0.51
CA GLU A 21 -11.63 13.61 -0.59
C GLU A 21 -13.10 13.92 -0.94
N ASP A 22 -13.80 12.98 -1.59
CA ASP A 22 -15.17 13.18 -2.07
C ASP A 22 -16.20 12.52 -1.15
N ALA A 23 -17.10 13.33 -0.60
CA ALA A 23 -18.16 12.89 0.29
C ALA A 23 -19.03 11.75 -0.28
N LEU A 24 -19.11 11.59 -1.61
CA LEU A 24 -19.88 10.51 -2.25
C LEU A 24 -19.18 9.14 -2.21
N VAL A 25 -17.86 9.12 -2.01
CA VAL A 25 -17.06 7.89 -1.93
C VAL A 25 -17.39 7.10 -0.65
N TYR A 26 -17.81 7.80 0.41
CA TYR A 26 -17.92 7.23 1.74
C TYR A 26 -19.33 6.88 2.13
N ASP A 27 -19.45 5.74 2.79
CA ASP A 27 -20.64 5.46 3.56
C ASP A 27 -20.64 6.30 4.85
N SER A 28 -21.81 6.77 5.27
CA SER A 28 -21.96 7.53 6.52
C SER A 28 -21.60 6.72 7.77
N ASN A 29 -21.71 5.38 7.70
CA ASN A 29 -21.26 4.48 8.75
C ASN A 29 -19.73 4.30 8.76
N GLY A 30 -19.04 4.77 7.72
CA GLY A 30 -17.59 4.76 7.60
C GLY A 30 -17.02 3.41 7.18
N PHE A 31 -15.80 3.12 7.65
CA PHE A 31 -15.04 1.91 7.34
C PHE A 31 -14.76 1.08 8.59
N ILE A 32 -13.97 0.02 8.46
CA ILE A 32 -13.61 -0.87 9.57
C ILE A 32 -12.99 -0.12 10.76
N TRP A 33 -12.25 0.97 10.52
CA TRP A 33 -11.71 1.81 11.59
C TRP A 33 -12.81 2.57 12.36
N ASN A 34 -13.88 3.02 11.68
CA ASN A 34 -15.03 3.61 12.35
C ASN A 34 -15.76 2.54 13.17
N ASN A 35 -16.02 1.39 12.56
CA ASN A 35 -16.69 0.27 13.24
C ASN A 35 -15.93 -0.19 14.48
N ALA A 36 -14.59 -0.32 14.40
CA ALA A 36 -13.75 -0.65 15.54
C ALA A 36 -13.84 0.40 16.65
N ALA A 37 -13.72 1.70 16.30
CA ALA A 37 -13.79 2.78 17.27
C ALA A 37 -15.16 2.86 17.97
N ASP A 38 -16.25 2.67 17.22
CA ASP A 38 -17.62 2.71 17.74
C ASP A 38 -17.93 1.56 18.70
N HIS A 39 -17.15 0.47 18.62
CA HIS A 39 -17.21 -0.68 19.52
C HIS A 39 -16.07 -0.71 20.54
N GLY A 40 -15.53 0.47 20.89
CA GLY A 40 -14.59 0.64 22.00
C GLY A 40 -13.18 0.14 21.74
N LYS A 41 -12.81 -0.10 20.47
CA LYS A 41 -11.43 -0.47 20.09
C LYS A 41 -10.61 0.77 19.82
N THR A 42 -9.35 0.74 20.20
CA THR A 42 -8.38 1.78 19.84
C THR A 42 -7.89 1.57 18.41
N VAL A 43 -7.81 2.65 17.63
CA VAL A 43 -7.46 2.60 16.21
C VAL A 43 -6.33 3.58 15.91
N ARG A 44 -5.40 3.15 15.04
CA ARG A 44 -4.31 4.00 14.54
C ARG A 44 -4.15 3.82 13.03
N ILE A 45 -4.06 4.92 12.31
CA ILE A 45 -3.99 4.94 10.84
C ILE A 45 -2.65 5.51 10.39
N TYR A 46 -1.98 4.80 9.48
CA TYR A 46 -0.66 5.09 8.94
C TYR A 46 -0.76 5.26 7.43
N GLY A 47 -0.79 6.51 6.96
CA GLY A 47 -0.71 6.80 5.52
C GLY A 47 -2.01 6.65 4.73
N GLU A 48 -3.04 6.03 5.31
CA GLU A 48 -4.37 5.85 4.69
C GLU A 48 -5.30 7.04 4.99
N ALA A 49 -6.22 7.34 4.06
CA ALA A 49 -7.25 8.38 4.19
C ALA A 49 -6.70 9.78 4.53
N CYS A 50 -5.48 10.10 4.10
CA CYS A 50 -4.84 11.38 4.35
C CYS A 50 -3.81 11.75 3.27
N GLN A 51 -3.57 13.05 3.13
CA GLN A 51 -2.54 13.62 2.27
C GLN A 51 -1.42 14.24 3.09
N PRO A 52 -0.14 14.00 2.74
CA PRO A 52 0.98 14.67 3.36
C PRO A 52 1.22 16.05 2.72
N HIS A 53 1.52 17.05 3.55
CA HIS A 53 1.94 18.38 3.09
C HIS A 53 3.36 18.68 3.56
N PHE A 54 4.25 18.96 2.63
CA PHE A 54 5.67 19.26 2.90
C PHE A 54 6.23 20.28 1.89
N ASP A 55 7.52 20.61 1.99
CA ASP A 55 8.16 21.56 1.07
C ASP A 55 8.18 21.02 -0.37
N ASN A 56 7.36 21.59 -1.24
CA ASN A 56 7.23 21.20 -2.65
C ASN A 56 8.51 21.37 -3.48
N LYS A 57 9.55 22.04 -2.97
CA LYS A 57 10.86 22.10 -3.62
C LYS A 57 11.64 20.79 -3.51
N LEU A 58 11.29 19.94 -2.54
CA LEU A 58 11.95 18.66 -2.35
C LEU A 58 11.48 17.66 -3.41
N ASN A 59 12.42 17.11 -4.15
CA ASN A 59 12.19 15.94 -5.00
C ASN A 59 12.51 14.64 -4.25
N TRP A 60 12.31 13.49 -4.90
CA TRP A 60 12.56 12.18 -4.29
C TRP A 60 13.99 12.04 -3.73
N ILE A 61 15.01 12.44 -4.50
CA ILE A 61 16.41 12.26 -4.07
C ILE A 61 16.75 13.17 -2.90
N ASP A 62 16.22 14.40 -2.87
CA ASP A 62 16.41 15.32 -1.73
C ASP A 62 15.85 14.71 -0.44
N ILE A 63 14.64 14.12 -0.51
CA ILE A 63 13.99 13.49 0.65
C ILE A 63 14.81 12.27 1.11
N TYR A 64 15.25 11.44 0.18
CA TYR A 64 16.05 10.25 0.49
C TYR A 64 17.42 10.59 1.09
N GLU A 65 18.15 11.54 0.51
CA GLU A 65 19.45 11.98 1.03
C GLU A 65 19.32 12.64 2.42
N ASN A 66 18.27 13.45 2.62
CA ASN A 66 17.99 14.02 3.93
C ASN A 66 17.66 12.93 4.97
N TYR A 67 16.90 11.90 4.59
CA TYR A 67 16.63 10.73 5.43
C TYR A 67 17.91 9.96 5.78
N GLN A 68 18.77 9.68 4.81
CA GLN A 68 20.08 9.04 5.02
C GLN A 68 20.97 9.87 5.98
N ALA A 69 20.94 11.19 5.84
CA ALA A 69 21.63 12.13 6.72
C ALA A 69 20.94 12.33 8.08
N LYS A 70 19.85 11.59 8.37
CA LYS A 70 19.06 11.67 9.61
C LYS A 70 18.50 13.08 9.89
N LYS A 71 18.28 13.88 8.84
CA LYS A 71 17.63 15.17 8.97
C LYS A 71 16.13 14.98 9.20
N PRO A 72 15.48 15.81 10.03
CA PRO A 72 14.04 15.76 10.21
C PRO A 72 13.30 16.05 8.89
N PHE A 73 12.35 15.21 8.53
CA PHE A 73 11.39 15.49 7.46
C PHE A 73 10.19 16.22 8.05
N LYS A 74 10.00 17.49 7.67
CA LYS A 74 8.90 18.32 8.16
C LYS A 74 7.70 18.16 7.24
N PHE A 75 6.59 17.66 7.78
CA PHE A 75 5.32 17.52 7.09
C PHE A 75 4.17 17.60 8.08
N TYR A 76 2.94 17.67 7.58
CA TYR A 76 1.72 17.41 8.35
C TYR A 76 0.70 16.68 7.47
N ASN A 77 -0.15 15.85 8.07
CA ASN A 77 -1.20 15.16 7.33
C ASN A 77 -2.54 15.88 7.46
N THR A 78 -3.27 15.99 6.35
CA THR A 78 -4.68 16.40 6.35
C THR A 78 -5.58 15.26 5.95
N SER A 79 -6.81 15.26 6.45
CA SER A 79 -7.87 14.37 5.98
C SER A 79 -9.17 15.17 5.91
N THR A 80 -9.98 14.90 4.89
CA THR A 80 -11.32 15.50 4.77
C THR A 80 -12.29 14.88 5.78
N ILE A 81 -12.01 13.67 6.27
CA ILE A 81 -12.86 12.94 7.21
C ILE A 81 -12.52 13.33 8.65
N SER A 82 -13.39 14.12 9.28
CA SER A 82 -13.22 14.60 10.66
C SER A 82 -13.02 13.47 11.68
N ARG A 83 -13.74 12.35 11.53
CA ARG A 83 -13.65 11.18 12.42
C ARG A 83 -12.33 10.40 12.27
N VAL A 84 -11.62 10.54 11.15
CA VAL A 84 -10.33 9.89 10.91
C VAL A 84 -9.18 10.69 11.51
N ARG A 85 -9.28 12.03 11.56
CA ARG A 85 -8.18 12.90 12.04
C ARG A 85 -7.59 12.50 13.40
N PRO A 86 -8.37 12.13 14.43
CA PRO A 86 -7.82 11.70 15.71
C PRO A 86 -7.08 10.34 15.65
N MET A 87 -7.37 9.51 14.65
CA MET A 87 -6.78 8.18 14.46
C MET A 87 -5.48 8.24 13.66
N LEU A 88 -5.25 9.30 12.87
CA LEU A 88 -4.05 9.45 12.05
C LEU A 88 -2.77 9.53 12.89
N SER A 89 -1.74 8.78 12.49
CA SER A 89 -0.37 9.04 12.95
C SER A 89 0.18 10.25 12.21
N GLN A 90 0.33 11.35 12.94
CA GLN A 90 0.95 12.58 12.41
C GLN A 90 2.48 12.48 12.27
N ASN A 91 3.08 11.35 12.70
CA ASN A 91 4.50 11.06 12.52
C ASN A 91 4.78 10.20 11.27
N TYR A 92 3.73 9.70 10.60
CA TYR A 92 3.83 8.87 9.41
C TYR A 92 3.23 9.62 8.22
N PRO A 93 4.03 10.05 7.21
CA PRO A 93 3.48 10.77 6.05
C PRO A 93 2.42 9.97 5.30
N GLY A 94 1.36 10.64 4.85
CA GLY A 94 0.37 10.11 3.90
C GLY A 94 0.99 9.30 2.76
N SER A 95 0.31 8.24 2.33
CA SER A 95 0.80 7.31 1.30
C SER A 95 0.73 7.92 -0.11
N ASP A 96 -0.15 8.90 -0.31
CA ASP A 96 -0.45 9.57 -1.59
C ASP A 96 0.63 10.55 -2.10
N ASP A 97 1.91 10.20 -2.01
CA ASP A 97 2.99 10.97 -2.65
C ASP A 97 4.21 10.09 -2.95
N HIS A 98 4.48 9.89 -4.24
CA HIS A 98 5.61 9.08 -4.71
C HIS A 98 6.99 9.64 -4.37
N ARG A 99 7.12 10.91 -3.95
CA ARG A 99 8.43 11.50 -3.58
C ARG A 99 8.89 11.00 -2.20
N VAL A 100 7.97 10.56 -1.35
CA VAL A 100 8.28 10.05 -0.02
C VAL A 100 8.62 8.56 -0.11
N ASN A 101 9.87 8.20 0.18
CA ASN A 101 10.32 6.80 0.20
C ASN A 101 9.74 6.01 1.39
N GLU A 102 9.53 4.71 1.20
CA GLU A 102 8.92 3.85 2.22
C GLU A 102 9.86 3.62 3.41
N GLN A 103 11.18 3.76 3.24
CA GLN A 103 12.12 3.65 4.35
C GLN A 103 11.90 4.69 5.44
N LEU A 104 11.47 5.90 5.06
CA LEU A 104 11.08 6.96 5.99
C LEU A 104 9.81 6.57 6.76
N ARG A 105 8.77 6.11 6.07
CA ARG A 105 7.51 5.61 6.66
C ARG A 105 7.74 4.42 7.59
N ALA A 106 8.57 3.46 7.20
CA ALA A 106 9.01 2.34 8.05
C ALA A 106 9.69 2.82 9.33
N THR A 107 10.57 3.82 9.22
CA THR A 107 11.24 4.38 10.41
C THR A 107 10.26 5.08 11.34
N ALA A 108 9.30 5.84 10.79
CA ALA A 108 8.25 6.48 11.57
C ALA A 108 7.42 5.47 12.37
N PHE A 109 6.93 4.42 11.71
CA PHE A 109 6.17 3.35 12.35
C PHE A 109 6.99 2.63 13.43
N ILE A 110 8.23 2.23 13.12
CA ILE A 110 9.09 1.49 14.04
C ILE A 110 9.42 2.34 15.28
N ASN A 111 9.60 3.65 15.14
CA ASN A 111 9.81 4.53 16.28
C ASN A 111 8.56 4.62 17.16
N GLU A 112 7.38 4.77 16.57
CA GLU A 112 6.12 4.78 17.34
C GLU A 112 5.85 3.43 18.02
N LEU A 113 6.15 2.31 17.37
CA LEU A 113 6.09 0.97 17.96
C LEU A 113 6.99 0.87 19.19
N LYS A 114 8.25 1.33 19.10
CA LYS A 114 9.18 1.37 20.25
C LYS A 114 8.68 2.25 21.39
N ASP A 115 7.95 3.32 21.07
CA ASP A 115 7.35 4.16 22.11
C ASP A 115 6.17 3.46 22.79
N TYR A 116 5.36 2.69 22.05
CA TYR A 116 4.36 1.81 22.67
C TYR A 116 5.00 0.73 23.55
N GLU A 117 6.14 0.15 23.17
CA GLU A 117 6.84 -0.83 23.99
C GLU A 117 7.32 -0.28 25.34
N LYS A 118 7.55 1.04 25.44
CA LYS A 118 7.94 1.72 26.69
C LYS A 118 6.74 2.06 27.58
N LYS A 119 5.52 2.05 27.05
CA LYS A 119 4.31 2.38 27.82
C LYS A 119 3.94 1.25 28.79
N PRO A 120 3.36 1.58 29.96
CA PRO A 120 2.86 0.57 30.89
C PRO A 120 1.61 -0.13 30.32
N GLY A 121 1.45 -1.42 30.63
CA GLY A 121 0.30 -2.20 30.18
C GLY A 121 0.27 -2.43 28.66
N ASP A 122 -0.85 -2.97 28.16
CA ASP A 122 -1.04 -3.15 26.72
C ASP A 122 -1.73 -1.92 26.12
N GLN A 123 -0.93 -1.04 25.51
CA GLN A 123 -1.40 0.21 24.90
C GLN A 123 -1.24 0.23 23.39
N LEU A 124 -0.78 -0.87 22.77
CA LEU A 124 -0.74 -0.94 21.32
C LEU A 124 -2.18 -0.87 20.79
N PRO A 125 -2.47 -0.09 19.72
CA PRO A 125 -3.81 0.01 19.16
C PRO A 125 -4.36 -1.36 18.80
N ASN A 126 -5.65 -1.59 19.08
CA ASN A 126 -6.30 -2.85 18.74
C ASN A 126 -6.36 -3.07 17.22
N LEU A 127 -6.55 -2.00 16.45
CA LEU A 127 -6.50 -2.00 15.00
C LEU A 127 -5.48 -0.96 14.51
N MET A 128 -4.56 -1.40 13.67
CA MET A 128 -3.65 -0.54 12.92
C MET A 128 -3.89 -0.74 11.43
N VAL A 129 -4.10 0.36 10.70
CA VAL A 129 -4.30 0.34 9.24
C VAL A 129 -3.16 1.11 8.61
N MET A 130 -2.54 0.54 7.58
CA MET A 130 -1.34 1.09 6.98
C MET A 130 -1.37 0.97 5.46
N ALA A 131 -0.94 2.04 4.78
CA ALA A 131 -0.73 2.08 3.34
C ALA A 131 0.75 2.34 3.01
N LEU A 132 1.28 1.52 2.10
CA LEU A 132 2.53 1.73 1.35
C LEU A 132 2.13 1.93 -0.12
N SER A 133 2.89 2.69 -0.91
CA SER A 133 2.45 3.04 -2.28
C SER A 133 3.59 3.14 -3.29
N SER A 134 4.78 2.62 -2.97
CA SER A 134 5.90 2.69 -3.90
C SER A 134 5.84 1.63 -4.98
N ASP A 135 5.13 0.52 -4.75
CA ASP A 135 4.88 -0.53 -5.73
C ASP A 135 3.89 -0.17 -6.84
N HIS A 136 3.12 0.90 -6.71
CA HIS A 136 2.40 1.55 -7.83
C HIS A 136 3.34 1.97 -8.97
N THR A 137 4.58 2.35 -8.62
CA THR A 137 5.60 2.89 -9.53
C THR A 137 5.19 4.19 -10.25
N VAL A 138 6.14 4.83 -10.94
CA VAL A 138 5.86 5.95 -11.87
C VAL A 138 6.40 5.65 -13.27
N GLY A 139 6.45 4.36 -13.62
CA GLY A 139 7.09 3.90 -14.85
C GLY A 139 8.54 4.38 -14.96
N THR A 140 8.92 4.91 -16.12
CA THR A 140 10.29 5.35 -16.42
C THR A 140 10.49 6.86 -16.24
N ARG A 141 9.67 7.50 -15.41
CA ARG A 141 9.69 8.95 -15.20
C ARG A 141 11.04 9.44 -14.67
N PRO A 142 11.75 10.33 -15.40
CA PRO A 142 12.97 10.95 -14.90
C PRO A 142 12.73 11.74 -13.60
N GLY A 143 13.68 11.69 -12.68
CA GLY A 143 13.57 12.34 -11.36
C GLY A 143 13.01 11.43 -10.25
N PHE A 144 12.53 10.24 -10.61
CA PHE A 144 12.11 9.18 -9.68
C PHE A 144 12.97 7.92 -9.81
N PRO A 145 12.96 7.02 -8.82
CA PRO A 145 13.58 5.71 -8.93
C PRO A 145 13.00 4.88 -10.08
N THR A 146 13.78 3.93 -10.59
CA THR A 146 13.30 2.93 -11.54
C THR A 146 12.19 2.07 -10.93
N PRO A 147 11.26 1.49 -11.72
CA PRO A 147 10.18 0.64 -11.19
C PRO A 147 10.67 -0.46 -10.24
N ALA A 148 11.76 -1.15 -10.62
CA ALA A 148 12.35 -2.20 -9.78
C ALA A 148 12.90 -1.67 -8.44
N ALA A 149 13.39 -0.42 -8.41
CA ALA A 149 13.88 0.21 -7.19
C ALA A 149 12.73 0.65 -6.27
N MET A 150 11.61 1.11 -6.84
CA MET A 150 10.42 1.47 -6.06
C MET A 150 9.76 0.25 -5.41
N VAL A 151 9.61 -0.86 -6.17
CA VAL A 151 9.14 -2.13 -5.60
C VAL A 151 10.11 -2.65 -4.53
N ALA A 152 11.43 -2.53 -4.74
CA ALA A 152 12.41 -2.92 -3.73
C ALA A 152 12.37 -2.03 -2.46
N ASP A 153 12.01 -0.75 -2.57
CA ASP A 153 11.77 0.14 -1.44
C ASP A 153 10.56 -0.34 -0.63
N ASN A 154 9.45 -0.64 -1.31
CA ASN A 154 8.24 -1.19 -0.72
C ASN A 154 8.49 -2.49 0.06
N ASP A 155 9.12 -3.47 -0.60
CA ASP A 155 9.45 -4.78 -0.01
C ASP A 155 10.37 -4.66 1.21
N LEU A 156 11.40 -3.82 1.11
CA LEU A 156 12.34 -3.59 2.21
C LEU A 156 11.65 -2.93 3.40
N ALA A 157 10.81 -1.92 3.15
CA ALA A 157 10.06 -1.23 4.20
C ALA A 157 9.10 -2.17 4.92
N LEU A 158 8.28 -2.93 4.17
CA LEU A 158 7.39 -3.93 4.73
C LEU A 158 8.17 -4.97 5.55
N GLY A 159 9.27 -5.48 5.02
CA GLY A 159 10.13 -6.43 5.71
C GLY A 159 10.66 -5.89 7.06
N ARG A 160 11.11 -4.63 7.09
CA ARG A 160 11.58 -3.96 8.31
C ARG A 160 10.46 -3.81 9.34
N MET A 161 9.25 -3.46 8.92
CA MET A 161 8.09 -3.31 9.80
C MET A 161 7.67 -4.66 10.41
N ILE A 162 7.61 -5.72 9.60
CA ILE A 162 7.31 -7.09 10.06
C ILE A 162 8.40 -7.58 11.03
N GLU A 163 9.68 -7.36 10.72
CA GLU A 163 10.78 -7.71 11.64
C GLU A 163 10.63 -7.00 12.98
N ALA A 164 10.31 -5.70 12.99
CA ALA A 164 10.12 -4.95 14.22
C ALA A 164 8.92 -5.46 15.03
N LEU A 165 7.79 -5.73 14.38
CA LEU A 165 6.59 -6.28 15.05
C LEU A 165 6.86 -7.66 15.64
N THR A 166 7.48 -8.57 14.89
CA THR A 166 7.76 -9.94 15.36
C THR A 166 8.78 -10.00 16.50
N LYS A 167 9.64 -8.98 16.64
CA LYS A 167 10.58 -8.84 17.75
C LYS A 167 10.03 -8.04 18.94
N SER A 168 8.88 -7.39 18.76
CA SER A 168 8.27 -6.58 19.82
C SER A 168 7.67 -7.45 20.91
N ARG A 169 7.48 -6.87 22.10
CA ARG A 169 6.78 -7.55 23.21
C ARG A 169 5.31 -7.89 22.90
N PHE A 170 4.75 -7.31 21.83
CA PHE A 170 3.35 -7.50 21.42
C PHE A 170 3.15 -8.74 20.54
N TRP A 171 4.21 -9.26 19.91
CA TRP A 171 4.14 -10.29 18.86
C TRP A 171 3.23 -11.47 19.18
N LYS A 172 3.29 -11.99 20.42
CA LYS A 172 2.51 -13.15 20.87
C LYS A 172 0.99 -13.03 20.65
N ASN A 173 0.47 -11.80 20.56
CA ASN A 173 -0.94 -11.48 20.43
C ASN A 173 -1.23 -10.66 19.16
N THR A 174 -0.33 -10.66 18.17
CA THR A 174 -0.46 -9.87 16.96
C THR A 174 -0.74 -10.76 15.75
N VAL A 175 -1.60 -10.26 14.86
CA VAL A 175 -1.74 -10.72 13.49
C VAL A 175 -1.59 -9.53 12.57
N ILE A 176 -0.85 -9.73 11.49
CA ILE A 176 -0.64 -8.74 10.43
C ILE A 176 -1.24 -9.35 9.16
N PHE A 177 -2.10 -8.59 8.52
CA PHE A 177 -2.63 -8.90 7.20
C PHE A 177 -1.98 -7.95 6.19
N VAL A 178 -1.52 -8.49 5.06
CA VAL A 178 -0.93 -7.70 3.96
C VAL A 178 -1.59 -8.15 2.67
N THR A 179 -2.03 -7.19 1.85
CA THR A 179 -2.62 -7.40 0.52
C THR A 179 -2.43 -6.13 -0.27
N GLU A 180 -2.46 -6.24 -1.59
CA GLU A 180 -2.61 -5.08 -2.47
C GLU A 180 -4.06 -4.56 -2.41
N ASP A 181 -4.24 -3.28 -2.73
CA ASP A 181 -5.54 -2.61 -2.89
C ASP A 181 -6.29 -3.13 -4.12
N ASP A 182 -5.58 -3.34 -5.24
CA ASP A 182 -6.07 -4.08 -6.40
C ASP A 182 -4.95 -4.90 -7.09
N SER A 183 -5.29 -5.57 -8.18
CA SER A 183 -4.34 -6.30 -9.04
C SER A 183 -3.86 -5.49 -10.24
N GLN A 184 -4.22 -4.20 -10.26
CA GLN A 184 -4.10 -3.28 -11.39
C GLN A 184 -4.62 -3.90 -12.69
N ALA A 185 -4.05 -3.53 -13.83
CA ALA A 185 -4.23 -4.25 -15.10
C ALA A 185 -3.26 -5.45 -15.23
N GLY A 186 -2.95 -6.13 -14.13
CA GLY A 186 -2.05 -7.29 -14.09
C GLY A 186 -2.69 -8.54 -14.69
N TRP A 187 -1.91 -9.29 -15.49
CA TRP A 187 -2.37 -10.57 -16.02
C TRP A 187 -2.13 -11.72 -15.03
N ASP A 188 -3.17 -12.51 -14.81
CA ASP A 188 -3.10 -13.77 -14.08
C ASP A 188 -3.96 -14.84 -14.73
N HIS A 189 -3.44 -16.07 -14.81
CA HIS A 189 -4.08 -17.18 -15.52
C HIS A 189 -5.35 -17.74 -14.84
N VAL A 190 -5.63 -17.37 -13.58
CA VAL A 190 -6.85 -17.80 -12.87
C VAL A 190 -7.90 -16.69 -12.89
N SER A 191 -7.50 -15.45 -12.60
CA SER A 191 -8.40 -14.30 -12.60
C SER A 191 -7.60 -13.01 -12.62
N ALA A 192 -7.99 -12.06 -13.47
CA ALA A 192 -7.38 -10.72 -13.50
C ALA A 192 -7.50 -9.96 -12.17
N TYR A 193 -8.39 -10.39 -11.26
CA TYR A 193 -8.55 -9.82 -9.91
C TYR A 193 -7.71 -10.52 -8.84
N ARG A 194 -6.94 -11.56 -9.19
CA ARG A 194 -6.12 -12.28 -8.22
C ARG A 194 -4.89 -11.44 -7.86
N THR A 195 -4.71 -11.21 -6.56
CA THR A 195 -3.57 -10.48 -6.01
C THR A 195 -2.85 -11.28 -4.93
N THR A 196 -1.80 -10.71 -4.34
CA THR A 196 -1.04 -11.31 -3.23
C THR A 196 -1.76 -11.11 -1.90
N GLY A 197 -1.56 -12.03 -0.95
CA GLY A 197 -2.17 -11.95 0.37
C GLY A 197 -1.37 -12.73 1.40
N PHE A 198 -1.02 -12.07 2.50
CA PHE A 198 -0.22 -12.64 3.58
C PHE A 198 -0.93 -12.51 4.92
N VAL A 199 -0.80 -13.57 5.74
CA VAL A 199 -1.21 -13.57 7.15
C VAL A 199 0.01 -13.91 7.98
N VAL A 200 0.46 -12.98 8.81
CA VAL A 200 1.68 -13.12 9.62
C VAL A 200 1.29 -13.03 11.10
N SER A 201 1.40 -14.15 11.80
CA SER A 201 1.05 -14.27 13.22
C SER A 201 1.79 -15.45 13.86
N PRO A 202 2.00 -15.49 15.20
CA PRO A 202 2.39 -16.70 15.90
C PRO A 202 1.49 -17.89 15.57
N TYR A 203 0.21 -17.62 15.27
CA TYR A 203 -0.80 -18.63 14.96
C TYR A 203 -0.89 -18.96 13.47
N SER A 204 -0.01 -18.43 12.62
CA SER A 204 -0.06 -18.58 11.16
C SER A 204 1.25 -19.14 10.58
N VAL A 205 1.90 -20.05 11.29
CA VAL A 205 3.16 -20.67 10.87
C VAL A 205 2.91 -22.07 10.31
N PHE A 206 2.92 -22.19 8.99
CA PHE A 206 2.70 -23.44 8.27
C PHE A 206 3.91 -23.81 7.40
N LYS A 207 4.12 -25.11 7.17
CA LYS A 207 5.09 -25.63 6.19
C LYS A 207 4.47 -25.85 4.80
N HIS A 208 3.30 -25.28 4.54
CA HIS A 208 2.54 -25.43 3.30
C HIS A 208 1.77 -24.14 2.99
N LYS A 209 1.36 -23.97 1.73
CA LYS A 209 0.52 -22.85 1.31
C LYS A 209 -0.95 -23.12 1.60
N ILE A 210 -1.69 -22.08 1.95
CA ILE A 210 -3.15 -22.13 2.01
C ILE A 210 -3.69 -21.84 0.61
N SER A 211 -4.43 -22.78 0.04
CA SER A 211 -4.99 -22.68 -1.33
C SER A 211 -6.50 -22.43 -1.34
N THR A 212 -7.09 -22.07 -0.19
CA THR A 212 -8.49 -21.69 -0.11
C THR A 212 -8.66 -20.31 -0.75
N ASN A 213 -9.69 -20.16 -1.59
CA ASN A 213 -9.97 -18.90 -2.26
C ASN A 213 -10.57 -17.91 -1.27
N TYR A 214 -9.79 -16.89 -0.90
CA TYR A 214 -10.21 -15.77 -0.06
C TYR A 214 -10.14 -14.47 -0.85
N ASN A 215 -10.93 -13.49 -0.45
CA ASN A 215 -10.89 -12.13 -1.00
C ASN A 215 -10.71 -11.10 0.13
N GLN A 216 -10.62 -9.82 -0.20
CA GLN A 216 -10.46 -8.75 0.80
C GLN A 216 -11.62 -8.71 1.82
N VAL A 217 -12.84 -9.09 1.42
CA VAL A 217 -13.98 -9.17 2.34
C VAL A 217 -13.83 -10.30 3.37
N SER A 218 -13.23 -11.44 2.98
CA SER A 218 -12.82 -12.50 3.93
C SER A 218 -11.81 -12.00 4.96
N MET A 219 -10.88 -11.12 4.56
CA MET A 219 -9.91 -10.51 5.45
C MET A 219 -10.58 -9.56 6.44
N VAL A 220 -11.43 -8.63 5.95
CA VAL A 220 -12.24 -7.74 6.79
C VAL A 220 -13.04 -8.53 7.82
N ARG A 221 -13.76 -9.57 7.37
CA ARG A 221 -14.55 -10.43 8.26
C ARG A 221 -13.70 -11.12 9.33
N SER A 222 -12.47 -11.52 8.99
CA SER A 222 -11.55 -12.13 9.95
C SER A 222 -11.08 -11.11 10.99
N ILE A 223 -10.75 -9.89 10.57
CA ILE A 223 -10.36 -8.79 11.47
C ILE A 223 -11.50 -8.48 12.45
N GLU A 224 -12.75 -8.39 11.96
CA GLU A 224 -13.92 -8.17 12.81
C GLU A 224 -14.07 -9.24 13.90
N GLN A 225 -13.91 -10.52 13.53
CA GLN A 225 -13.98 -11.63 14.47
C GLN A 225 -12.87 -11.58 15.53
N ILE A 226 -11.64 -11.24 15.11
CA ILE A 226 -10.50 -11.09 16.03
C ILE A 226 -10.72 -9.91 17.00
N LEU A 227 -11.27 -8.80 16.50
CA LEU A 227 -11.57 -7.63 17.32
C LEU A 227 -12.82 -7.85 18.21
N GLY A 228 -13.68 -8.81 17.88
CA GLY A 228 -14.96 -9.05 18.55
C GLY A 228 -15.97 -7.93 18.28
N ILE A 229 -16.01 -7.43 17.04
CA ILE A 229 -16.95 -6.39 16.58
C ILE A 229 -17.93 -6.96 15.55
N PRO A 230 -19.14 -6.39 15.39
CA PRO A 230 -20.11 -6.88 14.40
C PRO A 230 -19.66 -6.55 12.96
N PRO A 231 -20.17 -7.30 11.96
CA PRO A 231 -19.99 -6.96 10.55
C PRO A 231 -20.60 -5.59 10.22
N MET A 232 -20.00 -4.86 9.27
CA MET A 232 -20.51 -3.54 8.87
C MET A 232 -21.75 -3.63 7.97
N ASN A 233 -21.89 -4.71 7.17
CA ASN A 233 -23.02 -4.89 6.26
C ASN A 233 -23.25 -6.39 5.92
N VAL A 234 -24.00 -6.69 4.86
CA VAL A 234 -24.29 -8.10 4.47
C VAL A 234 -23.09 -8.79 3.82
N MET A 235 -22.21 -8.03 3.16
CA MET A 235 -21.08 -8.58 2.41
C MET A 235 -20.04 -9.19 3.35
N ASP A 236 -19.63 -8.46 4.39
CA ASP A 236 -18.73 -8.99 5.42
C ASP A 236 -19.45 -10.00 6.34
N ALA A 237 -20.73 -9.78 6.69
CA ALA A 237 -21.49 -10.74 7.48
C ALA A 237 -21.55 -12.15 6.87
N THR A 238 -21.60 -12.23 5.53
CA THR A 238 -21.68 -13.50 4.78
C THR A 238 -20.34 -13.98 4.23
N ALA A 239 -19.26 -13.21 4.39
CA ALA A 239 -17.94 -13.59 3.90
C ALA A 239 -17.36 -14.77 4.68
N LEU A 240 -16.62 -15.62 3.97
CA LEU A 240 -15.92 -16.75 4.56
C LEU A 240 -14.73 -16.25 5.41
N PRO A 241 -14.70 -16.47 6.74
CA PRO A 241 -13.55 -16.09 7.55
C PRO A 241 -12.32 -16.94 7.22
N MET A 242 -11.13 -16.38 7.41
CA MET A 242 -9.85 -16.99 7.04
C MET A 242 -9.36 -18.06 8.04
N PHE A 243 -10.25 -18.90 8.57
CA PHE A 243 -9.94 -19.86 9.63
C PHE A 243 -8.76 -20.78 9.30
N LYS A 244 -8.62 -21.20 8.03
CA LYS A 244 -7.51 -22.07 7.60
C LYS A 244 -6.14 -21.39 7.63
N CYS A 245 -6.08 -20.07 7.81
CA CYS A 245 -4.84 -19.32 8.00
C CYS A 245 -4.39 -19.29 9.45
N PHE A 246 -5.10 -19.96 10.37
CA PHE A 246 -4.78 -19.97 11.79
C PHE A 246 -4.73 -21.40 12.36
N THR A 247 -3.90 -21.59 13.37
CA THR A 247 -3.84 -22.77 14.24
C THR A 247 -4.05 -22.35 15.70
N ASP A 248 -4.35 -23.30 16.58
CA ASP A 248 -4.47 -23.10 18.02
C ASP A 248 -3.12 -23.13 18.76
N ARG A 249 -2.03 -23.47 18.06
CA ARG A 249 -0.67 -23.59 18.62
C ARG A 249 0.21 -22.41 18.18
N PRO A 250 0.53 -21.45 19.07
CA PRO A 250 1.40 -20.34 18.71
C PRO A 250 2.85 -20.80 18.52
N SER A 251 3.53 -20.16 17.57
CA SER A 251 4.96 -20.28 17.32
C SER A 251 5.71 -19.08 17.89
N THR A 252 6.92 -19.30 18.38
CA THR A 252 7.85 -18.23 18.79
C THR A 252 8.70 -17.69 17.63
N GLN A 253 8.45 -18.16 16.41
CA GLN A 253 9.22 -17.74 15.24
C GLN A 253 9.09 -16.24 15.02
N THR A 254 10.22 -15.61 14.75
CA THR A 254 10.32 -14.20 14.37
C THR A 254 10.79 -14.08 12.93
N TYR A 255 10.56 -12.92 12.33
CA TYR A 255 11.01 -12.61 10.97
C TYR A 255 12.28 -11.75 11.02
N LYS A 256 13.18 -11.96 10.06
CA LYS A 256 14.34 -11.12 9.83
C LYS A 256 14.23 -10.54 8.42
N ALA A 257 14.23 -9.21 8.32
CA ALA A 257 14.15 -8.54 7.04
C ALA A 257 15.34 -8.92 6.14
N LEU A 258 15.06 -9.12 4.86
CA LEU A 258 16.09 -9.31 3.85
C LEU A 258 16.59 -7.96 3.36
N GLN A 259 17.86 -7.91 2.96
CA GLN A 259 18.41 -6.73 2.29
C GLN A 259 17.85 -6.65 0.86
N ASN A 260 17.61 -5.44 0.38
CA ASN A 260 17.24 -5.19 -1.01
C ASN A 260 18.39 -5.61 -1.94
N GLN A 261 18.04 -6.25 -3.06
CA GLN A 261 19.00 -6.63 -4.12
C GLN A 261 19.14 -5.54 -5.19
N VAL A 262 18.12 -4.70 -5.33
CA VAL A 262 18.11 -3.52 -6.20
C VAL A 262 18.31 -2.29 -5.32
N PRO A 263 19.30 -1.43 -5.58
CA PRO A 263 19.46 -0.18 -4.84
C PRO A 263 18.18 0.67 -4.95
N ILE A 264 17.58 1.03 -3.82
CA ILE A 264 16.30 1.77 -3.80
C ILE A 264 16.41 3.18 -4.40
N ASN A 265 17.63 3.73 -4.45
CA ASN A 265 17.95 5.01 -5.08
C ASN A 265 18.49 4.86 -6.51
N GLN A 266 18.25 3.73 -7.17
CA GLN A 266 18.54 3.57 -8.59
C GLN A 266 17.55 4.41 -9.40
N MET A 267 17.97 5.60 -9.82
CA MET A 267 17.13 6.59 -10.50
C MET A 267 16.92 6.31 -11.98
N ASN A 268 15.74 6.66 -12.50
CA ASN A 268 15.52 6.74 -13.94
C ASN A 268 16.45 7.79 -14.57
N PRO A 269 17.06 7.52 -15.74
CA PRO A 269 17.96 8.44 -16.41
C PRO A 269 17.22 9.69 -16.91
N LYS A 270 17.97 10.81 -17.04
CA LYS A 270 17.46 12.03 -17.68
C LYS A 270 17.16 11.78 -19.16
N LEU A 271 16.15 12.46 -19.70
CA LEU A 271 15.74 12.33 -21.11
C LEU A 271 16.90 12.49 -22.10
N ALA A 272 17.82 13.42 -21.85
CA ALA A 272 18.96 13.69 -22.74
C ALA A 272 19.90 12.47 -22.93
N ALA A 273 19.89 11.51 -22.00
CA ALA A 273 20.67 10.28 -22.10
C ALA A 273 19.94 9.14 -22.85
N LEU A 274 18.66 9.33 -23.20
CA LEU A 274 17.80 8.30 -23.75
C LEU A 274 17.62 8.43 -25.26
N LYS A 275 17.42 7.30 -25.94
CA LYS A 275 17.11 7.21 -27.38
C LYS A 275 16.08 6.10 -27.66
N GLY A 276 15.42 6.15 -28.81
CA GLY A 276 14.48 5.13 -29.28
C GLY A 276 13.35 4.85 -28.29
N ALA A 277 13.01 3.57 -28.08
CA ALA A 277 11.93 3.14 -27.20
C ALA A 277 12.10 3.65 -25.75
N ALA A 278 13.32 3.71 -25.23
CA ALA A 278 13.56 4.21 -23.88
C ALA A 278 13.21 5.70 -23.74
N LEU A 279 13.53 6.53 -24.75
CA LEU A 279 13.13 7.93 -24.76
C LEU A 279 11.62 8.09 -24.92
N HIS A 280 11.00 7.26 -25.75
CA HIS A 280 9.56 7.26 -25.95
C HIS A 280 8.81 6.96 -24.65
N TYR A 281 9.12 5.85 -23.98
CA TYR A 281 8.48 5.48 -22.71
C TYR A 281 8.75 6.49 -21.58
N ALA A 282 9.95 7.05 -21.49
CA ALA A 282 10.23 8.09 -20.50
C ALA A 282 9.43 9.38 -20.73
N LYS A 283 9.10 9.71 -21.99
CA LYS A 283 8.19 10.83 -22.31
C LYS A 283 6.74 10.51 -21.96
N LEU A 284 6.29 9.28 -22.19
CA LEU A 284 4.96 8.83 -21.77
C LEU A 284 4.80 8.92 -20.24
N SER A 285 5.79 8.44 -19.48
CA SER A 285 5.80 8.56 -18.01
C SER A 285 5.87 10.00 -17.47
N LEU A 286 6.12 11.01 -18.32
CA LEU A 286 6.14 12.42 -17.93
C LEU A 286 4.82 13.15 -18.19
N ARG A 287 3.86 12.48 -18.82
CA ARG A 287 2.58 13.12 -19.12
C ARG A 287 1.81 13.40 -17.82
N PRO A 288 1.03 14.50 -17.75
CA PRO A 288 0.37 14.93 -16.51
C PRO A 288 -0.57 13.91 -15.90
N GLU A 289 -1.15 13.02 -16.71
CA GLU A 289 -2.02 11.96 -16.22
C GLU A 289 -1.32 10.97 -15.27
N TYR A 290 0.02 10.89 -15.30
CA TYR A 290 0.84 10.09 -14.38
C TYR A 290 1.47 10.91 -13.24
N ASP A 291 0.95 12.12 -12.95
CA ASP A 291 1.43 12.95 -11.83
C ASP A 291 0.94 12.45 -10.47
N HIS A 292 -0.14 11.66 -10.45
CA HIS A 292 -0.79 11.14 -9.26
C HIS A 292 -0.73 9.60 -9.22
N ILE A 293 -0.77 9.04 -8.01
CA ILE A 293 -0.95 7.60 -7.79
C ILE A 293 -2.27 7.17 -8.43
N ASP A 294 -2.25 5.99 -9.07
CA ASP A 294 -3.41 5.44 -9.80
C ASP A 294 -3.97 6.34 -10.91
N GLY A 295 -3.13 7.25 -11.43
CA GLY A 295 -3.43 8.08 -12.58
C GLY A 295 -2.96 7.48 -13.91
N GLY A 296 -3.60 7.91 -14.99
CA GLY A 296 -3.17 7.65 -16.36
C GLY A 296 -3.80 6.42 -17.01
N ASN A 297 -3.16 5.95 -18.09
CA ASN A 297 -3.61 4.80 -18.85
C ASN A 297 -2.80 3.55 -18.44
N ASP A 298 -3.50 2.54 -17.92
CA ASP A 298 -2.92 1.30 -17.42
C ASP A 298 -2.20 0.47 -18.49
N ASP A 299 -2.72 0.39 -19.71
CA ASP A 299 -2.08 -0.38 -20.78
C ASP A 299 -0.75 0.25 -21.18
N VAL A 300 -0.74 1.58 -21.31
CA VAL A 300 0.48 2.35 -21.57
C VAL A 300 1.49 2.15 -20.43
N LEU A 301 1.04 2.22 -19.16
CA LEU A 301 1.89 1.96 -18.00
C LEU A 301 2.45 0.53 -17.99
N ASN A 302 1.62 -0.46 -18.33
CA ASN A 302 2.03 -1.85 -18.48
C ASN A 302 3.11 -2.02 -19.55
N ARG A 303 3.02 -1.34 -20.69
CA ARG A 303 4.06 -1.36 -21.74
C ARG A 303 5.35 -0.73 -21.26
N ILE A 304 5.26 0.39 -20.53
CA ILE A 304 6.43 1.06 -19.91
C ILE A 304 7.11 0.12 -18.91
N ILE A 305 6.37 -0.49 -17.99
CA ILE A 305 6.88 -1.40 -16.97
C ILE A 305 7.45 -2.67 -17.62
N TRP A 306 6.77 -3.23 -18.62
CA TRP A 306 7.27 -4.38 -19.37
C TRP A 306 8.59 -4.07 -20.06
N PHE A 307 8.72 -2.91 -20.72
CA PHE A 307 9.98 -2.49 -21.32
C PHE A 307 11.08 -2.33 -20.25
N SER A 308 10.75 -1.73 -19.10
CA SER A 308 11.69 -1.58 -17.99
C SER A 308 12.19 -2.93 -17.47
N ALA A 309 11.27 -3.89 -17.27
CA ALA A 309 11.57 -5.20 -16.67
C ALA A 309 12.13 -6.22 -17.67
N LYS A 310 11.73 -6.18 -18.95
CA LYS A 310 12.03 -7.19 -19.97
C LYS A 310 12.85 -6.66 -21.15
N GLY A 311 13.16 -5.36 -21.18
CA GLY A 311 13.93 -4.73 -22.23
C GLY A 311 13.27 -4.85 -23.60
N LYS A 312 14.00 -5.42 -24.56
CA LYS A 312 13.56 -5.56 -25.97
C LYS A 312 12.58 -6.72 -26.22
N ARG A 313 12.19 -7.47 -25.18
CA ARG A 313 11.23 -8.57 -25.34
C ARG A 313 9.88 -8.00 -25.78
N LYS A 314 9.27 -8.59 -26.81
CA LYS A 314 7.95 -8.17 -27.30
C LYS A 314 6.90 -8.21 -26.17
N TYR A 315 6.12 -7.14 -26.07
CA TYR A 315 4.97 -7.06 -25.16
C TYR A 315 3.89 -8.08 -25.58
N PRO A 316 3.33 -8.88 -24.67
CA PRO A 316 2.33 -9.90 -24.98
C PRO A 316 0.93 -9.27 -25.16
N ALA A 317 0.77 -8.41 -26.17
CA ALA A 317 -0.48 -7.67 -26.42
C ALA A 317 -1.72 -8.59 -26.54
N ASN A 318 -1.55 -9.82 -27.01
CA ASN A 318 -2.63 -10.81 -27.09
C ASN A 318 -3.18 -11.26 -25.72
N LEU A 319 -2.55 -10.88 -24.61
CA LEU A 319 -2.99 -11.14 -23.25
C LEU A 319 -3.51 -9.88 -22.54
N ALA A 320 -3.44 -8.70 -23.18
CA ALA A 320 -3.69 -7.40 -22.55
C ALA A 320 -5.14 -6.86 -22.74
N GLY A 321 -6.04 -7.65 -23.34
CA GLY A 321 -7.39 -7.17 -23.71
C GLY A 321 -7.41 -6.56 -25.12
N GLN A 322 -8.51 -5.88 -25.49
CA GLN A 322 -8.56 -5.13 -26.75
C GLN A 322 -7.78 -3.82 -26.59
N ASP A 323 -6.86 -3.53 -27.52
CA ASP A 323 -6.26 -2.21 -27.64
C ASP A 323 -7.40 -1.20 -27.89
N THR A 324 -7.64 -0.29 -26.95
CA THR A 324 -8.46 0.89 -27.21
C THR A 324 -7.58 1.89 -27.95
N ASP A 325 -8.01 2.30 -29.15
CA ASP A 325 -7.29 3.20 -30.09
C ASP A 325 -7.06 4.64 -29.55
N ASP A 326 -6.72 4.82 -28.28
CA ASP A 326 -6.39 6.11 -27.66
C ASP A 326 -4.88 6.43 -27.74
N ASP A 327 -4.17 5.77 -28.66
CA ASP A 327 -2.72 5.91 -28.88
C ASP A 327 -2.34 7.10 -29.82
N ASP A 328 -3.31 7.92 -30.25
CA ASP A 328 -3.09 9.09 -31.13
C ASP A 328 -2.82 10.42 -30.37
#